data_AF-A0A4Z2DRD7-F1
#
_entry.id   AF-A0A4Z2DRD7-F1
#
_cell.length_a   1.000
_cell.length_b   1.000
_cell.length_c   1.000
_cell.angle_alpha   90.00
_cell.angle_beta   90.00
_cell.angle_gamma   90.00
#
_symmetry.space_group_name_H-M   'P 1'
#
loop_
_entity.id
_entity.type
_entity.pdbx_description
1 polymer ?
#
loop_
_entity_poly.entity_id
_entity_poly.type
_entity_poly.pdbx_seq_one_letter_code
_entity_poly.pdbx_strand_id
1 'polypeptide(L)'
;MATTDVLPISLVNFNADNGYLEGLARGIKGGLLKQADYHVLVQCETLDDLKLHLNDTDYGEFLANEPGPLTVGIIEEKIREKFVSEFRHIRNQAVFPLSLFLDYITYSYMIDNIVLLITGTLHGRPISELMTKCHPLGTFLEMETLNIATNPAELYNAVLVDTPLAPFFIDCISEQDLDELNIEIIRNTLYRAYIEDFYAFCKSLGGITAEVMCELLAFEADRRAFIITINSFGTELSNEDRSKLYPRCGKLNPEGLVQLAKANDYEQVKSVARYYSVRFCFIAYSISHNLKYLV
;
A
#
# COMPACT_ATOMS: atom_id res chain seq x y z
N MET A 1 9.23 -24.82 1.58
CA MET A 1 8.72 -26.05 0.94
C MET A 1 7.47 -26.52 1.68
N ALA A 2 6.32 -26.03 1.23
CA ALA A 2 4.99 -26.61 1.44
C ALA A 2 4.13 -25.99 0.33
N THR A 3 4.11 -26.63 -0.84
CA THR A 3 3.14 -26.30 -1.88
C THR A 3 1.79 -26.78 -1.37
N THR A 4 1.11 -25.95 -0.59
CA THR A 4 -0.33 -26.12 -0.37
C THR A 4 -0.99 -25.92 -1.72
N ASP A 5 -1.38 -27.03 -2.36
CA ASP A 5 -2.24 -27.03 -3.53
C ASP A 5 -3.54 -26.32 -3.15
N VAL A 6 -3.62 -25.02 -3.45
CA VAL A 6 -4.81 -24.23 -3.21
C VAL A 6 -5.82 -24.65 -4.27
N LEU A 7 -6.78 -25.49 -3.89
CA LEU A 7 -7.89 -25.84 -4.76
C LEU A 7 -8.64 -24.54 -5.11
N PRO A 8 -8.96 -24.28 -6.39
CA PRO A 8 -9.67 -23.08 -6.79
C PRO A 8 -11.01 -23.05 -6.06
N ILE A 9 -11.29 -21.94 -5.36
CA ILE A 9 -12.54 -21.79 -4.61
C ILE A 9 -13.68 -21.76 -5.63
N SER A 10 -14.42 -22.85 -5.72
CA SER A 10 -15.64 -22.88 -6.52
C SER A 10 -16.69 -21.96 -5.87
N LEU A 11 -17.47 -21.26 -6.69
CA LEU A 11 -18.61 -20.44 -6.24
C LEU A 11 -19.57 -21.20 -5.31
N VAL A 12 -19.61 -22.53 -5.40
CA VAL A 12 -20.47 -23.40 -4.61
C VAL A 12 -20.00 -23.52 -3.16
N ASN A 13 -18.68 -23.49 -2.92
CA ASN A 13 -18.10 -23.64 -1.58
C ASN A 13 -17.66 -22.30 -0.97
N PHE A 14 -17.62 -21.22 -1.76
CA PHE A 14 -17.19 -19.89 -1.28
C PHE A 14 -18.00 -19.41 -0.07
N ASN A 15 -19.32 -19.60 -0.10
CA ASN A 15 -20.22 -19.12 0.95
C ASN A 15 -20.09 -19.88 2.28
N ALA A 16 -19.48 -21.07 2.29
CA ALA A 16 -19.31 -21.86 3.52
C ALA A 16 -18.42 -21.14 4.53
N ASP A 17 -17.31 -20.55 4.05
CA ASP A 17 -16.32 -19.90 4.91
C ASP A 17 -16.30 -18.37 4.76
N ASN A 18 -16.64 -17.84 3.56
CA ASN A 18 -16.48 -16.41 3.25
C ASN A 18 -17.81 -15.65 3.08
N GLY A 19 -18.96 -16.32 3.11
CA GLY A 19 -20.26 -15.68 2.82
C GLY A 19 -20.62 -14.57 3.81
N TYR A 20 -20.35 -14.77 5.10
CA TYR A 20 -20.55 -13.75 6.13
C TYR A 20 -19.66 -12.53 5.90
N LEU A 21 -18.37 -12.75 5.63
CA LEU A 21 -17.39 -11.69 5.43
C LEU A 21 -17.65 -10.90 4.14
N GLU A 22 -18.10 -11.56 3.07
CA GLU A 22 -18.53 -10.88 1.86
C GLU A 22 -19.73 -9.97 2.12
N GLY A 23 -20.73 -10.46 2.86
CA GLY A 23 -21.90 -9.67 3.26
C GLY A 23 -21.50 -8.44 4.08
N LEU A 24 -20.59 -8.61 5.04
CA LEU A 24 -20.06 -7.53 5.85
C LEU A 24 -19.29 -6.50 5.01
N ALA A 25 -18.39 -6.96 4.14
CA ALA A 25 -17.62 -6.08 3.26
C ALA A 25 -18.52 -5.30 2.28
N ARG A 26 -19.59 -5.92 1.76
CA ARG A 26 -20.59 -5.26 0.93
C ARG A 26 -21.42 -4.25 1.71
N GLY A 27 -21.70 -4.53 2.99
CA GLY A 27 -22.32 -3.58 3.91
C GLY A 27 -21.46 -2.32 4.10
N ILE A 28 -20.17 -2.50 4.40
CA ILE A 28 -19.20 -1.39 4.54
C ILE A 28 -19.10 -0.59 3.23
N LYS A 29 -19.06 -1.27 2.07
CA LYS A 29 -19.10 -0.61 0.76
C LYS A 29 -20.38 0.24 0.58
N GLY A 30 -21.50 -0.19 1.15
CA GLY A 30 -22.76 0.54 1.11
C GLY A 30 -22.70 1.90 1.82
N GLY A 31 -21.83 2.03 2.82
CA GLY A 31 -21.60 3.26 3.57
C GLY A 31 -20.53 4.19 3.01
N LEU A 32 -20.02 3.90 1.82
CA LEU A 32 -19.19 4.87 1.11
C LEU A 32 -20.02 6.08 0.68
N LEU A 33 -19.46 7.27 0.92
CA LEU A 33 -20.08 8.54 0.54
C LEU A 33 -20.39 8.56 -0.95
N LYS A 34 -21.61 8.97 -1.27
CA LYS A 34 -22.08 9.13 -2.65
C LYS A 34 -21.82 10.54 -3.11
N GLN A 35 -21.97 10.76 -4.41
CA GLN A 35 -21.80 12.07 -5.01
C GLN A 35 -22.72 13.14 -4.37
N ALA A 36 -23.93 12.76 -3.96
CA ALA A 36 -24.85 13.66 -3.26
C ALA A 36 -24.28 14.12 -1.91
N ASP A 37 -23.67 13.22 -1.15
CA ASP A 37 -23.06 13.53 0.16
C ASP A 37 -21.88 14.47 -0.02
N TYR A 38 -21.01 14.23 -1.03
CA TYR A 38 -19.92 15.14 -1.36
C TYR A 38 -20.39 16.56 -1.72
N HIS A 39 -21.53 16.71 -2.40
CA HIS A 39 -22.08 18.04 -2.69
C HIS A 39 -22.49 18.81 -1.44
N VAL A 40 -22.97 18.11 -0.40
CA VAL A 40 -23.29 18.70 0.90
C VAL A 40 -22.01 19.07 1.66
N LEU A 41 -21.01 18.17 1.67
CA LEU A 41 -19.74 18.43 2.36
C LEU A 41 -18.98 19.64 1.79
N VAL A 42 -19.07 19.90 0.47
CA VAL A 42 -18.45 21.07 -0.18
C VAL A 42 -19.11 22.39 0.25
N GLN A 43 -20.37 22.36 0.69
CA GLN A 43 -21.13 23.54 1.12
C GLN A 43 -20.93 23.86 2.61
N CYS A 44 -20.19 23.04 3.35
CA CYS A 44 -19.92 23.27 4.77
C CYS A 44 -18.96 24.45 4.96
N GLU A 45 -19.30 25.38 5.86
CA GLU A 45 -18.47 26.55 6.16
C GLU A 45 -17.55 26.31 7.37
N THR A 46 -17.94 25.42 8.28
CA THR A 46 -17.18 25.07 9.49
C THR A 46 -16.95 23.57 9.63
N LEU A 47 -15.96 23.18 10.46
CA LEU A 47 -15.69 21.78 10.78
C LEU A 47 -16.79 21.14 11.64
N ASP A 48 -17.53 21.96 12.39
CA ASP A 48 -18.69 21.49 13.15
C ASP A 48 -19.86 21.12 12.22
N ASP A 49 -20.08 21.89 11.15
CA ASP A 49 -21.06 21.54 10.11
C ASP A 49 -20.69 20.23 9.41
N LEU A 50 -19.39 20.06 9.11
CA LEU A 50 -18.88 18.82 8.53
C LEU A 50 -19.15 17.62 9.45
N LYS A 51 -18.91 17.77 10.76
CA LYS A 51 -19.18 16.73 11.76
C LYS A 51 -20.67 16.38 11.81
N LEU A 52 -21.56 17.38 11.79
CA LEU A 52 -23.02 17.14 11.78
C LEU A 52 -23.45 16.34 10.55
N HIS A 53 -22.98 16.73 9.36
CA HIS A 53 -23.31 16.01 8.13
C HIS A 53 -22.69 14.61 8.06
N LEU A 54 -21.49 14.41 8.62
CA LEU A 54 -20.89 13.07 8.70
C LEU A 54 -21.63 12.17 9.70
N ASN A 55 -22.24 12.71 10.77
CA ASN A 55 -23.06 11.92 11.68
C ASN A 55 -24.32 11.36 11.00
N ASP A 56 -24.89 12.09 10.03
CA ASP A 56 -26.04 11.62 9.24
C ASP A 56 -25.67 10.50 8.25
N THR A 57 -24.38 10.27 8.02
CA THR A 57 -23.87 9.17 7.18
C THR A 57 -23.47 7.95 8.02
N ASP A 58 -23.13 6.85 7.35
CA ASP A 58 -22.66 5.62 8.01
C ASP A 58 -21.33 5.78 8.78
N TYR A 59 -20.70 6.96 8.72
CA TYR A 59 -19.58 7.33 9.57
C TYR A 59 -19.99 7.41 11.05
N GLY A 60 -21.25 7.78 11.33
CA GLY A 60 -21.84 7.78 12.67
C GLY A 60 -21.17 8.77 13.64
N GLU A 61 -21.39 8.57 14.94
CA GLU A 61 -20.89 9.45 16.00
C GLU A 61 -19.40 9.24 16.35
N PHE A 62 -18.53 9.07 15.36
CA PHE A 62 -17.10 8.77 15.60
C PHE A 62 -16.32 9.93 16.25
N LEU A 63 -16.90 11.14 16.27
CA LEU A 63 -16.34 12.35 16.88
C LEU A 63 -17.08 12.80 18.15
N ALA A 64 -17.99 12.01 18.72
CA ALA A 64 -18.82 12.43 19.86
C ALA A 64 -18.04 12.64 21.16
N ASN A 65 -16.92 11.92 21.35
CA ASN A 65 -16.15 11.94 22.59
C ASN A 65 -14.98 12.94 22.61
N GLU A 66 -14.78 13.72 21.54
CA GLU A 66 -13.68 14.70 21.44
C GLU A 66 -14.13 16.09 21.95
N PRO A 67 -13.60 16.59 23.08
CA PRO A 67 -13.94 17.92 23.59
C PRO A 67 -12.91 18.96 23.11
N GLY A 68 -13.37 20.04 22.47
CA GLY A 68 -12.53 21.16 22.03
C GLY A 68 -12.48 21.33 20.50
N PRO A 69 -11.83 22.39 19.99
CA PRO A 69 -11.95 22.76 18.58
C PRO A 69 -11.47 21.62 17.69
N LEU A 70 -12.35 21.17 16.81
CA LEU A 70 -12.05 20.13 15.83
C LEU A 70 -10.88 20.61 14.97
N THR A 71 -9.87 19.76 14.83
CA THR A 71 -8.78 19.97 13.88
C THR A 71 -8.85 18.89 12.80
N VAL A 72 -8.33 19.22 11.62
CA VAL A 72 -8.31 18.28 10.48
C VAL A 72 -7.53 17.00 10.82
N GLY A 73 -6.47 17.11 11.63
CA GLY A 73 -5.67 15.96 12.07
C GLY A 73 -6.46 14.96 12.91
N ILE A 74 -7.29 15.43 13.85
CA ILE A 74 -8.12 14.55 14.69
C ILE A 74 -9.17 13.82 13.83
N ILE A 75 -9.77 14.52 12.85
CA ILE A 75 -10.75 13.92 11.95
C ILE A 75 -10.09 12.81 11.11
N GLU A 76 -8.91 13.09 10.53
CA GLU A 76 -8.14 12.12 9.76
C GLU A 76 -7.76 10.89 10.59
N GLU A 77 -7.27 11.10 11.81
CA GLU A 77 -6.90 10.04 12.74
C GLU A 77 -8.09 9.16 13.10
N LYS A 78 -9.23 9.75 13.46
CA LYS A 78 -10.42 8.98 13.86
C LYS A 78 -11.04 8.20 12.69
N ILE A 79 -11.06 8.77 11.49
CA ILE A 79 -11.50 8.06 10.29
C ILE A 79 -10.57 6.87 10.01
N ARG A 80 -9.26 7.06 10.14
CA ARG A 80 -8.27 6.00 9.98
C ARG A 80 -8.45 4.90 11.04
N GLU A 81 -8.64 5.26 12.32
CA GLU A 81 -8.90 4.30 13.41
C GLU A 81 -10.15 3.45 13.14
N LYS A 82 -11.24 4.07 12.67
CA LYS A 82 -12.46 3.35 12.31
C LYS A 82 -12.19 2.34 11.20
N PHE A 83 -11.54 2.77 10.12
CA PHE A 83 -11.17 1.89 9.00
C PHE A 83 -10.28 0.72 9.45
N VAL A 84 -9.28 1.00 10.30
CA VAL A 84 -8.38 -0.03 10.85
C VAL A 84 -9.16 -1.04 11.69
N SER A 85 -10.09 -0.57 12.53
CA SER A 85 -10.92 -1.42 13.39
C SER A 85 -11.79 -2.36 12.55
N GLU A 86 -12.45 -1.84 11.51
CA GLU A 86 -13.27 -2.62 10.59
C GLU A 86 -12.44 -3.66 9.82
N PHE A 87 -11.27 -3.26 9.32
CA PHE A 87 -10.36 -4.19 8.63
C PHE A 87 -9.88 -5.30 9.56
N ARG A 88 -9.47 -4.96 10.79
CA ARG A 88 -9.04 -5.95 11.80
C ARG A 88 -10.18 -6.90 12.18
N HIS A 89 -11.41 -6.41 12.27
CA HIS A 89 -12.57 -7.25 12.54
C HIS A 89 -12.77 -8.32 11.45
N ILE A 90 -12.69 -7.93 10.17
CA ILE A 90 -12.76 -8.86 9.03
C ILE A 90 -11.58 -9.84 9.08
N ARG A 91 -10.36 -9.34 9.33
CA ARG A 91 -9.14 -10.16 9.38
C ARG A 91 -9.19 -11.23 10.48
N ASN A 92 -9.74 -10.90 11.64
CA ASN A 92 -9.81 -11.82 12.79
C ASN A 92 -10.79 -12.99 12.56
N GLN A 93 -11.76 -12.81 11.67
CA GLN A 93 -12.76 -13.83 11.35
C GLN A 93 -12.45 -14.57 10.05
N ALA A 94 -11.48 -14.10 9.27
CA ALA A 94 -11.04 -14.73 8.04
C ALA A 94 -10.24 -16.01 8.33
N VAL A 95 -10.58 -17.08 7.61
CA VAL A 95 -9.87 -18.36 7.62
C VAL A 95 -9.02 -18.47 6.34
N PHE A 96 -8.01 -19.34 6.34
CA PHE A 96 -7.24 -19.65 5.13
C PHE A 96 -8.18 -20.10 3.99
N PRO A 97 -8.07 -19.54 2.77
CA PRO A 97 -6.99 -18.70 2.23
C PRO A 97 -7.20 -17.18 2.32
N LEU A 98 -8.38 -16.70 2.77
CA LEU A 98 -8.69 -15.28 2.87
C LEU A 98 -7.83 -14.57 3.92
N SER A 99 -7.49 -15.26 5.01
CA SER A 99 -6.60 -14.71 6.05
C SER A 99 -5.25 -14.25 5.47
N LEU A 100 -4.63 -15.11 4.65
CA LEU A 100 -3.35 -14.83 4.01
C LEU A 100 -3.49 -13.72 2.96
N PHE A 101 -4.59 -13.69 2.22
CA PHE A 101 -4.88 -12.60 1.28
C PHE A 101 -4.94 -11.24 1.98
N LEU A 102 -5.60 -11.17 3.14
CA LEU A 102 -5.66 -9.94 3.94
C LEU A 102 -4.30 -9.59 4.56
N ASP A 103 -3.48 -10.59 4.92
CA ASP A 103 -2.10 -10.35 5.37
C ASP A 103 -1.25 -9.70 4.28
N TYR A 104 -1.35 -10.18 3.03
CA TYR A 104 -0.68 -9.53 1.89
C TYR A 104 -1.04 -8.05 1.77
N ILE A 105 -2.31 -7.66 1.98
CA ILE A 105 -2.71 -6.24 1.98
C ILE A 105 -1.97 -5.46 3.07
N THR A 106 -1.78 -6.05 4.26
CA THR A 106 -1.03 -5.40 5.35
C THR A 106 0.46 -5.23 5.05
N TYR A 107 1.06 -6.11 4.24
CA TYR A 107 2.49 -6.05 3.91
C TYR A 107 2.87 -4.75 3.20
N SER A 108 1.99 -4.17 2.38
CA SER A 108 2.22 -2.84 1.79
C SER A 108 2.48 -1.78 2.87
N TYR A 109 1.63 -1.75 3.91
CA TYR A 109 1.77 -0.80 5.01
C TYR A 109 2.96 -1.13 5.91
N MET A 110 3.31 -2.41 6.06
CA MET A 110 4.50 -2.82 6.81
C MET A 110 5.78 -2.34 6.11
N ILE A 111 5.87 -2.45 4.79
CA ILE A 111 7.02 -1.94 4.01
C ILE A 111 7.17 -0.43 4.22
N ASP A 112 6.08 0.34 4.13
CA ASP A 112 6.14 1.79 4.33
C ASP A 112 6.56 2.16 5.76
N ASN A 113 6.04 1.45 6.77
CA ASN A 113 6.42 1.65 8.16
C ASN A 113 7.91 1.33 8.39
N ILE A 114 8.41 0.23 7.86
CA ILE A 114 9.83 -0.15 7.98
C ILE A 114 10.73 0.90 7.35
N VAL A 115 10.37 1.36 6.15
CA VAL A 115 11.13 2.41 5.47
C VAL A 115 11.11 3.70 6.30
N LEU A 116 9.96 4.09 6.84
CA LEU A 116 9.84 5.26 7.71
C LEU A 116 10.70 5.14 8.97
N LEU A 117 10.74 3.96 9.59
CA LEU A 117 11.54 3.69 10.78
C LEU A 117 13.05 3.77 10.45
N ILE A 118 13.51 3.13 9.38
CA ILE A 118 14.92 3.19 8.96
C ILE A 118 15.34 4.63 8.65
N THR A 119 14.54 5.39 7.89
CA THR A 119 14.84 6.80 7.59
C THR A 119 14.86 7.63 8.87
N GLY A 120 13.92 7.43 9.79
CA GLY A 120 13.87 8.19 11.04
C GLY A 120 15.05 7.90 11.97
N THR A 121 15.50 6.65 12.05
CA THR A 121 16.71 6.26 12.80
C THR A 121 17.98 6.84 12.19
N LEU A 122 18.08 6.91 10.85
CA LEU A 122 19.21 7.56 10.16
C LEU A 122 19.32 9.05 10.54
N HIS A 123 18.18 9.71 10.72
CA HIS A 123 18.11 11.11 11.17
C HIS A 123 18.24 11.28 12.70
N GLY A 124 18.46 10.21 13.46
CA GLY A 124 18.60 10.25 14.92
C GLY A 124 17.30 10.56 15.67
N ARG A 125 16.11 10.33 15.07
CA ARG A 125 14.83 10.48 15.77
C ARG A 125 14.53 9.25 16.62
N PRO A 126 13.99 9.43 17.84
CA PRO A 126 13.65 8.29 18.69
C PRO A 126 12.50 7.48 18.06
N ILE A 127 12.63 6.16 18.09
CA ILE A 127 11.66 5.21 17.51
C ILE A 127 10.26 5.43 18.11
N SER A 128 10.17 5.77 19.40
CA SER A 128 8.89 6.08 20.07
C SER A 128 8.11 7.22 19.42
N GLU A 129 8.78 8.23 18.85
CA GLU A 129 8.12 9.31 18.11
C GLU A 129 7.72 8.85 16.69
N LEU A 130 8.52 7.99 16.07
CA LEU A 130 8.22 7.46 14.74
C LEU A 130 7.03 6.49 14.76
N MET A 131 6.85 5.75 15.85
CA MET A 131 5.71 4.84 16.02
C MET A 131 4.35 5.57 15.95
N THR A 132 4.27 6.81 16.45
CA THR A 132 3.01 7.58 16.38
C THR A 132 2.66 8.01 14.96
N LYS A 133 3.65 8.02 14.05
CA LYS A 133 3.49 8.32 12.63
C LYS A 133 3.32 7.07 11.76
N CYS A 134 3.49 5.87 12.33
CA CYS A 134 3.33 4.62 11.59
C CYS A 134 1.86 4.33 11.31
N HIS A 135 1.60 3.68 10.18
CA HIS A 135 0.24 3.29 9.81
C HIS A 135 -0.22 2.08 10.67
N PRO A 136 -1.39 2.14 11.34
CA PRO A 136 -1.85 1.09 12.26
C PRO A 136 -2.12 -0.29 11.62
N LEU A 137 -2.31 -0.37 10.29
CA LEU A 137 -2.43 -1.66 9.59
C LEU A 137 -1.08 -2.36 9.39
N GLY A 138 0.03 -1.63 9.42
CA GLY A 138 1.37 -2.17 9.24
C GLY A 138 2.13 -2.37 10.55
N THR A 139 1.44 -2.36 11.70
CA THR A 139 2.04 -2.62 13.01
C THR A 139 2.11 -4.11 13.27
N PHE A 140 3.27 -4.60 13.69
CA PHE A 140 3.48 -6.00 14.09
C PHE A 140 3.67 -6.11 15.61
N LEU A 141 3.41 -7.30 16.16
CA LEU A 141 3.40 -7.53 17.60
C LEU A 141 4.78 -7.30 18.25
N GLU A 142 5.88 -7.62 17.56
CA GLU A 142 7.24 -7.38 18.08
C GLU A 142 7.73 -5.93 17.91
N MET A 143 6.90 -4.93 17.59
CA MET A 143 7.34 -3.53 17.51
C MET A 143 8.05 -3.02 18.79
N GLU A 144 7.75 -3.60 19.95
CA GLU A 144 8.41 -3.26 21.21
C GLU A 144 9.91 -3.63 21.23
N THR A 145 10.33 -4.67 20.50
CA THR A 145 11.75 -5.07 20.41
C THR A 145 12.56 -4.08 19.59
N LEU A 146 11.92 -3.41 18.62
CA LEU A 146 12.57 -2.38 17.79
C LEU A 146 12.98 -1.15 18.59
N ASN A 147 12.29 -0.81 19.68
CA ASN A 147 12.66 0.33 20.54
C ASN A 147 14.06 0.20 21.15
N ILE A 148 14.64 -1.01 21.14
CA ILE A 148 15.97 -1.31 21.68
C ILE A 148 17.05 -1.03 20.63
N ALA A 149 16.72 -1.05 19.33
CA ALA A 149 17.68 -0.85 18.26
C ALA A 149 18.12 0.62 18.21
N THR A 150 19.44 0.85 18.28
CA THR A 150 20.01 2.21 18.23
C THR A 150 20.67 2.51 16.89
N ASN A 151 21.01 1.47 16.13
CA ASN A 151 21.68 1.58 14.84
C ASN A 151 20.74 1.11 13.70
N PRO A 152 20.72 1.75 12.52
CA PRO A 152 19.90 1.31 11.39
C PRO A 152 20.16 -0.15 10.96
N ALA A 153 21.40 -0.64 11.11
CA ALA A 153 21.76 -2.03 10.84
C ALA A 153 21.13 -3.03 11.84
N GLU A 154 21.07 -2.67 13.12
CA GLU A 154 20.39 -3.50 14.14
C GLU A 154 18.88 -3.53 13.88
N LEU A 155 18.30 -2.39 13.51
CA LEU A 155 16.90 -2.29 13.14
C LEU A 155 16.58 -3.13 11.91
N TYR A 156 17.45 -3.08 10.89
CA TYR A 156 17.34 -3.90 9.69
C TYR A 156 17.34 -5.38 10.05
N ASN A 157 18.30 -5.85 10.85
CA ASN A 157 18.37 -7.25 11.26
C ASN A 157 17.19 -7.69 12.14
N ALA A 158 16.73 -6.84 13.06
CA ALA A 158 15.54 -7.14 13.88
C ALA A 158 14.28 -7.30 13.00
N VAL A 159 14.09 -6.40 12.04
CA VAL A 159 13.00 -6.48 11.07
C VAL A 159 13.12 -7.74 10.20
N LEU A 160 14.33 -8.12 9.77
CA LEU A 160 14.54 -9.33 8.97
C LEU A 160 14.20 -10.63 9.71
N VAL A 161 14.43 -10.69 11.02
CA VAL A 161 14.20 -11.90 11.80
C VAL A 161 12.72 -12.05 12.14
N ASP A 162 12.07 -10.95 12.50
CA ASP A 162 10.75 -10.98 13.12
C ASP A 162 9.59 -10.70 12.15
N THR A 163 9.86 -10.24 10.91
CA THR A 163 8.79 -9.92 9.95
C THR A 163 8.63 -10.96 8.85
N PRO A 164 7.39 -11.19 8.36
CA PRO A 164 7.13 -12.07 7.22
C PRO A 164 7.69 -11.53 5.89
N LEU A 165 8.31 -10.34 5.91
CA LEU A 165 8.95 -9.71 4.76
C LEU A 165 10.37 -10.24 4.53
N ALA A 166 10.93 -11.03 5.45
CA ALA A 166 12.28 -11.60 5.35
C ALA A 166 12.62 -12.19 3.96
N PRO A 167 11.71 -12.94 3.27
CA PRO A 167 12.00 -13.48 1.95
C PRO A 167 12.24 -12.40 0.88
N PHE A 168 11.65 -11.21 1.04
CA PHE A 168 11.75 -10.10 0.08
C PHE A 168 13.05 -9.31 0.22
N PHE A 169 13.72 -9.43 1.36
CA PHE A 169 14.99 -8.75 1.61
C PHE A 169 16.23 -9.50 1.11
N ILE A 170 16.09 -10.76 0.69
CA ILE A 170 17.20 -11.58 0.17
C ILE A 170 17.81 -10.94 -1.09
N ASP A 171 16.99 -10.22 -1.87
CA ASP A 171 17.40 -9.51 -3.08
C ASP A 171 17.80 -8.04 -2.83
N CYS A 172 17.79 -7.58 -1.58
CA CYS A 172 18.10 -6.19 -1.20
C CYS A 172 19.58 -5.98 -0.84
N ILE A 173 20.02 -4.72 -0.94
CA ILE A 173 21.41 -4.25 -0.81
C ILE A 173 22.02 -4.62 0.56
N SER A 174 23.35 -4.76 0.60
CA SER A 174 24.15 -5.02 1.80
C SER A 174 24.00 -3.96 2.91
N GLU A 175 24.15 -4.43 4.15
CA GLU A 175 24.08 -3.69 5.43
C GLU A 175 24.94 -2.40 5.52
N GLN A 176 25.88 -2.19 4.58
CA GLN A 176 26.87 -1.12 4.61
C GLN A 176 26.48 0.13 3.81
N ASP A 177 25.40 0.09 3.02
CA ASP A 177 25.01 1.17 2.10
C ASP A 177 23.65 1.80 2.46
N LEU A 178 23.33 1.96 3.74
CA LEU A 178 22.07 2.58 4.18
C LEU A 178 22.13 4.11 4.13
N ASP A 179 22.06 4.68 2.92
CA ASP A 179 21.87 6.13 2.68
C ASP A 179 20.43 6.44 2.22
N GLU A 180 19.99 7.70 2.27
CA GLU A 180 18.63 8.11 1.87
C GLU A 180 18.23 7.64 0.46
N LEU A 181 19.15 7.75 -0.50
CA LEU A 181 18.93 7.27 -1.87
C LEU A 181 18.76 5.74 -1.91
N ASN A 182 19.54 5.04 -1.10
CA ASN A 182 19.48 3.59 -0.99
C ASN A 182 18.21 3.12 -0.25
N ILE A 183 17.65 3.93 0.64
CA ILE A 183 16.37 3.63 1.32
C ILE A 183 15.20 3.62 0.32
N GLU A 184 15.16 4.57 -0.63
CA GLU A 184 14.14 4.55 -1.70
C GLU A 184 14.34 3.37 -2.66
N ILE A 185 15.60 2.98 -2.92
CA ILE A 185 15.91 1.77 -3.70
C ILE A 185 15.42 0.51 -2.96
N ILE A 186 15.65 0.42 -1.65
CA ILE A 186 15.17 -0.67 -0.78
C ILE A 186 13.64 -0.72 -0.82
N ARG A 187 12.96 0.43 -0.63
CA ARG A 187 11.50 0.53 -0.73
C ARG A 187 11.00 -0.05 -2.06
N ASN A 188 11.55 0.41 -3.18
CA ASN A 188 11.11 -0.04 -4.50
C ASN A 188 11.41 -1.52 -4.76
N THR A 189 12.55 -2.02 -4.27
CA THR A 189 12.92 -3.45 -4.40
C THR A 189 12.01 -4.35 -3.57
N LEU A 190 11.69 -3.96 -2.34
CA LEU A 190 10.74 -4.67 -1.48
C LEU A 190 9.36 -4.70 -2.12
N TYR A 191 8.88 -3.55 -2.62
CA TYR A 191 7.59 -3.47 -3.30
C TYR A 191 7.55 -4.31 -4.58
N ARG A 192 8.64 -4.38 -5.34
CA ARG A 192 8.75 -5.25 -6.51
C ARG A 192 8.54 -6.71 -6.11
N ALA A 193 9.30 -7.20 -5.14
CA ALA A 193 9.21 -8.58 -4.68
C ALA A 193 7.83 -8.90 -4.07
N TYR A 194 7.28 -7.98 -3.27
CA TYR A 194 5.94 -8.09 -2.69
C TYR A 194 4.85 -8.20 -3.76
N ILE A 195 4.85 -7.35 -4.79
CA ILE A 195 3.82 -7.38 -5.84
C ILE A 195 3.95 -8.66 -6.69
N GLU A 196 5.17 -9.10 -6.99
CA GLU A 196 5.40 -10.33 -7.75
C GLU A 196 4.92 -11.58 -6.99
N ASP A 197 5.22 -11.66 -5.70
CA ASP A 197 4.76 -12.76 -4.84
C ASP A 197 3.23 -12.72 -4.64
N PHE A 198 2.67 -11.54 -4.38
CA PHE A 198 1.22 -11.39 -4.25
C PHE A 198 0.47 -11.72 -5.54
N TYR A 199 1.05 -11.39 -6.70
CA TYR A 199 0.51 -11.78 -8.01
C TYR A 199 0.55 -13.31 -8.20
N ALA A 200 1.65 -13.96 -7.81
CA ALA A 200 1.78 -15.42 -7.88
C ALA A 200 0.78 -16.12 -6.94
N PHE A 201 0.57 -15.59 -5.74
CA PHE A 201 -0.46 -16.04 -4.80
C PHE A 201 -1.88 -15.86 -5.36
N CYS A 202 -2.20 -14.68 -5.94
CA CYS A 202 -3.50 -14.47 -6.55
C CYS A 202 -3.76 -15.42 -7.74
N LYS A 203 -2.71 -15.73 -8.50
CA LYS A 203 -2.79 -16.68 -9.61
C LYS A 203 -3.00 -18.13 -9.14
N SER A 204 -2.44 -18.51 -7.99
CA SER A 204 -2.65 -19.84 -7.41
C SER A 204 -4.06 -20.04 -6.84
N LEU A 205 -4.70 -18.97 -6.33
CA LEU A 205 -6.10 -19.00 -5.89
C LEU A 205 -7.08 -19.30 -7.03
N GLY A 206 -6.76 -18.88 -8.26
CA GLY A 206 -7.57 -19.12 -9.45
C GLY A 206 -8.95 -18.44 -9.43
N GLY A 207 -9.77 -18.79 -10.44
CA GLY A 207 -11.15 -18.30 -10.57
C GLY A 207 -11.26 -16.79 -10.77
N ILE A 208 -12.40 -16.22 -10.33
CA ILE A 208 -12.72 -14.80 -10.48
C ILE A 208 -11.75 -13.92 -9.68
N THR A 209 -11.30 -14.40 -8.53
CA THR A 209 -10.32 -13.68 -7.69
C THR A 209 -9.02 -13.44 -8.45
N ALA A 210 -8.50 -14.47 -9.14
CA ALA A 210 -7.31 -14.32 -9.96
C ALA A 210 -7.53 -13.32 -11.10
N GLU A 211 -8.64 -13.42 -11.84
CA GLU A 211 -8.92 -12.52 -12.97
C GLU A 211 -8.98 -11.05 -12.54
N VAL A 212 -9.69 -10.74 -11.46
CA VAL A 212 -9.85 -9.36 -10.97
C VAL A 212 -8.58 -8.86 -10.27
N MET A 213 -7.99 -9.65 -9.37
CA MET A 213 -6.83 -9.20 -8.60
C MET A 213 -5.55 -9.14 -9.44
N CYS A 214 -5.29 -10.10 -10.32
CA CYS A 214 -4.13 -10.02 -11.22
C CYS A 214 -4.24 -8.79 -12.12
N GLU A 215 -5.46 -8.40 -12.51
CA GLU A 215 -5.68 -7.18 -13.27
C GLU A 215 -5.32 -5.91 -12.48
N LEU A 216 -5.76 -5.82 -11.23
CA LEU A 216 -5.48 -4.69 -10.34
C LEU A 216 -3.99 -4.61 -9.99
N LEU A 217 -3.35 -5.75 -9.70
CA LEU A 217 -1.92 -5.82 -9.40
C LEU A 217 -1.06 -5.50 -10.62
N ALA A 218 -1.48 -5.92 -11.82
CA ALA A 218 -0.80 -5.53 -13.05
C ALA A 218 -0.84 -4.00 -13.25
N PHE A 219 -1.97 -3.36 -12.93
CA PHE A 219 -2.09 -1.90 -12.98
C PHE A 219 -1.22 -1.21 -11.93
N GLU A 220 -1.15 -1.73 -10.71
CA GLU A 220 -0.28 -1.16 -9.66
C GLU A 220 1.21 -1.33 -10.00
N ALA A 221 1.60 -2.46 -10.58
CA ALA A 221 2.94 -2.69 -11.12
C ALA A 221 3.30 -1.66 -12.22
N ASP A 222 2.40 -1.47 -13.17
CA ASP A 222 2.54 -0.52 -14.27
C ASP A 222 2.67 0.92 -13.72
N ARG A 223 1.78 1.32 -12.79
CA ARG A 223 1.82 2.63 -12.11
C ARG A 223 3.17 2.87 -11.44
N ARG A 224 3.70 1.88 -10.72
CA ARG A 224 5.01 1.99 -10.06
C ARG A 224 6.15 2.12 -11.04
N ALA A 225 6.16 1.38 -12.14
CA ALA A 225 7.17 1.53 -13.18
C ALA A 225 7.24 2.97 -13.72
N PHE A 226 6.07 3.60 -13.97
CA PHE A 226 6.02 5.02 -14.38
C PHE A 226 6.54 5.97 -13.30
N ILE A 227 6.09 5.81 -12.05
CA ILE A 227 6.50 6.69 -10.94
C ILE A 227 8.02 6.60 -10.72
N ILE A 228 8.59 5.38 -10.70
CA ILE A 228 10.03 5.16 -10.58
C ILE A 228 10.78 5.84 -11.73
N THR A 229 10.28 5.70 -12.97
CA THR A 229 10.91 6.34 -14.14
C THR A 229 10.94 7.86 -14.01
N ILE A 230 9.82 8.47 -13.61
CA ILE A 230 9.71 9.92 -13.48
C ILE A 230 10.57 10.44 -12.32
N ASN A 231 10.52 9.76 -11.18
CA ASN A 231 11.28 10.16 -9.99
C ASN A 231 12.79 9.91 -10.14
N SER A 232 13.19 9.02 -11.05
CA SER A 232 14.61 8.80 -11.37
C SER A 232 15.26 9.98 -12.13
N PHE A 233 14.47 10.87 -12.73
CA PHE A 233 15.00 12.02 -13.46
C PHE A 233 15.69 13.01 -12.50
N GLY A 234 16.97 13.30 -12.77
CA GLY A 234 17.79 14.17 -11.91
C GLY A 234 18.51 13.43 -10.78
N THR A 235 18.42 12.10 -10.71
CA THR A 235 19.20 11.26 -9.80
C THR A 235 20.37 10.59 -10.52
N GLU A 236 21.34 10.05 -9.78
CA GLU A 236 22.49 9.31 -10.33
C GLU A 236 22.16 7.84 -10.68
N LEU A 237 20.87 7.48 -10.73
CA LEU A 237 20.44 6.11 -10.99
C LEU A 237 20.69 5.71 -12.45
N SER A 238 21.42 4.61 -12.65
CA SER A 238 21.68 4.06 -13.98
C SER A 238 20.42 3.46 -14.62
N ASN A 239 20.39 3.38 -15.95
CA ASN A 239 19.29 2.73 -16.68
C ASN A 239 19.13 1.25 -16.30
N GLU A 240 20.24 0.57 -15.98
CA GLU A 240 20.26 -0.83 -15.59
C GLU A 240 19.67 -1.03 -14.20
N ASP A 241 20.05 -0.20 -13.23
CA ASP A 241 19.52 -0.29 -11.87
C ASP A 241 18.05 0.09 -11.83
N ARG A 242 17.65 1.09 -12.61
CA ARG A 242 16.24 1.43 -12.82
C ARG A 242 15.43 0.25 -13.37
N SER A 243 15.99 -0.51 -14.32
CA SER A 243 15.31 -1.69 -14.87
C SER A 243 15.11 -2.82 -13.85
N LYS A 244 16.00 -2.92 -12.85
CA LYS A 244 15.86 -3.88 -11.75
C LYS A 244 14.68 -3.49 -10.86
N LEU A 245 14.37 -2.21 -10.67
CA LEU A 245 13.31 -1.78 -9.75
C LEU A 245 11.88 -2.06 -10.25
N TYR A 246 11.70 -2.40 -11.53
CA TYR A 246 10.37 -2.58 -12.11
C TYR A 246 9.76 -3.94 -11.77
N PRO A 247 8.49 -3.99 -11.29
CA PRO A 247 7.74 -5.23 -11.15
C PRO A 247 7.41 -5.85 -12.52
N ARG A 248 7.56 -7.17 -12.63
CA ARG A 248 7.43 -7.91 -13.90
C ARG A 248 6.05 -8.50 -14.15
N CYS A 249 5.08 -8.25 -13.28
CA CYS A 249 3.71 -8.81 -13.40
C CYS A 249 2.72 -7.88 -14.13
N GLY A 250 3.16 -6.69 -14.58
CA GLY A 250 2.36 -5.70 -15.28
C GLY A 250 2.15 -5.96 -16.78
N LYS A 251 1.26 -5.18 -17.42
CA LYS A 251 1.04 -5.26 -18.87
C LYS A 251 2.15 -4.58 -19.67
N LEU A 252 2.97 -3.77 -19.01
CA LEU A 252 4.16 -3.16 -19.62
C LEU A 252 5.30 -4.17 -19.83
N ASN A 253 5.29 -5.32 -19.16
CA ASN A 253 6.29 -6.36 -19.37
C ASN A 253 5.97 -7.13 -20.68
N PRO A 254 6.92 -7.34 -21.62
CA PRO A 254 8.33 -6.98 -21.57
C PRO A 254 8.72 -5.68 -22.27
N GLU A 255 8.04 -5.28 -23.34
CA GLU A 255 8.52 -4.20 -24.21
C GLU A 255 8.40 -2.81 -23.57
N GLY A 256 7.31 -2.54 -22.85
CA GLY A 256 7.08 -1.27 -22.19
C GLY A 256 8.12 -0.96 -21.11
N LEU A 257 8.52 -1.97 -20.32
CA LEU A 257 9.55 -1.80 -19.30
C LEU A 257 10.93 -1.48 -19.89
N VAL A 258 11.30 -2.13 -21.01
CA VAL A 258 12.56 -1.85 -21.71
C VAL A 258 12.57 -0.44 -22.28
N GLN A 259 11.43 0.04 -22.79
CA GLN A 259 11.29 1.41 -23.29
C GLN A 259 11.35 2.43 -22.15
N LEU A 260 10.69 2.18 -21.02
CA LEU A 260 10.78 3.02 -19.83
C LEU A 260 12.20 3.08 -19.26
N ALA A 261 12.91 1.96 -19.24
CA ALA A 261 14.32 1.91 -18.79
C ALA A 261 15.27 2.72 -19.68
N LYS A 262 14.87 3.09 -20.90
CA LYS A 262 15.65 3.95 -21.81
C LYS A 262 15.14 5.39 -21.87
N ALA A 263 14.01 5.68 -21.23
CA ALA A 263 13.42 7.01 -21.26
C ALA A 263 14.26 7.99 -20.43
N ASN A 264 14.61 9.12 -21.02
CA ASN A 264 15.41 10.17 -20.37
C ASN A 264 14.63 11.48 -20.17
N ASP A 265 13.43 11.57 -20.72
CA ASP A 265 12.56 12.75 -20.59
C ASP A 265 11.10 12.34 -20.40
N TYR A 266 10.29 13.31 -19.95
CA TYR A 266 8.88 13.12 -19.69
C TYR A 266 8.05 12.82 -20.95
N GLU A 267 8.44 13.36 -22.11
CA GLU A 267 7.72 13.15 -23.36
C GLU A 267 7.90 11.72 -23.90
N GLN A 268 9.07 11.11 -23.69
CA GLN A 268 9.35 9.71 -23.99
C GLN A 268 8.48 8.80 -23.12
N VAL A 269 8.40 9.06 -21.81
CA VAL A 269 7.53 8.31 -20.89
C VAL A 269 6.06 8.41 -21.33
N LYS A 270 5.61 9.60 -21.72
CA LYS A 270 4.27 9.84 -22.24
C LYS A 270 4.02 9.13 -23.58
N SER A 271 5.03 9.04 -24.45
CA SER A 271 4.91 8.30 -25.71
C SER A 271 4.72 6.80 -25.47
N VAL A 272 5.46 6.22 -24.52
CA VAL A 272 5.28 4.83 -24.08
C VAL A 272 3.86 4.63 -23.51
N ALA A 273 3.39 5.53 -22.65
CA ALA A 273 2.05 5.44 -22.07
C ALA A 273 0.92 5.47 -23.13
N ARG A 274 1.09 6.24 -24.22
CA ARG A 274 0.10 6.32 -25.31
C ARG A 274 -0.11 4.98 -26.03
N TYR A 275 0.89 4.11 -26.10
CA TYR A 275 0.74 2.79 -26.73
C TYR A 275 -0.22 1.88 -25.95
N TYR A 276 -0.35 2.10 -24.63
CA TYR A 276 -1.16 1.25 -23.73
C TYR A 276 -2.47 1.94 -23.30
N SER A 277 -2.93 2.95 -24.06
CA SER A 277 -3.98 3.95 -23.76
C SER A 277 -5.35 3.49 -23.22
N VAL A 278 -5.62 2.19 -23.03
CA VAL A 278 -6.95 1.70 -22.62
C VAL A 278 -7.20 1.81 -21.11
N ARG A 279 -6.20 2.12 -20.27
CA ARG A 279 -6.39 2.24 -18.79
C ARG A 279 -5.82 3.50 -18.12
N PHE A 280 -5.22 4.41 -18.87
CA PHE A 280 -4.44 5.52 -18.32
C PHE A 280 -5.23 6.73 -17.81
N CYS A 281 -6.56 6.74 -17.94
CA CYS A 281 -7.38 7.88 -17.50
C CYS A 281 -7.22 8.17 -15.98
N PHE A 282 -6.99 7.13 -15.16
CA PHE A 282 -6.73 7.29 -13.73
C PHE A 282 -5.28 7.68 -13.39
N ILE A 283 -4.29 7.20 -14.14
CA ILE A 283 -2.88 7.55 -13.92
C ILE A 283 -2.63 9.02 -14.26
N ALA A 284 -3.21 9.53 -15.36
CA ALA A 284 -3.15 10.94 -15.70
C ALA A 284 -3.78 11.83 -14.61
N TYR A 285 -4.89 11.40 -13.99
CA TYR A 285 -5.53 12.15 -12.91
C TYR A 285 -4.70 12.13 -11.61
N SER A 286 -4.12 10.98 -11.26
CA SER A 286 -3.27 10.85 -10.06
C SER A 286 -1.94 11.60 -10.19
N ILE A 287 -1.31 11.59 -11.38
CA ILE A 287 -0.09 12.37 -11.66
C ILE A 287 -0.39 13.88 -11.66
N SER A 288 -1.56 14.31 -12.14
CA SER A 288 -1.92 15.74 -12.14
C SER A 288 -2.36 16.29 -10.78
N HIS A 289 -2.90 15.48 -9.85
CA HIS A 289 -3.40 15.97 -8.55
C HIS A 289 -2.52 15.62 -7.34
N ASN A 290 -1.73 14.53 -7.34
CA ASN A 290 -0.93 14.13 -6.18
C ASN A 290 0.47 14.78 -6.08
N LEU A 291 0.88 15.62 -7.03
CA LEU A 291 2.16 16.34 -6.93
C LEU A 291 2.20 17.40 -5.82
N LYS A 292 1.07 17.70 -5.15
CA LYS A 292 1.01 18.69 -4.06
C LYS A 292 1.03 18.11 -2.65
N TYR A 293 0.92 16.79 -2.48
CA TYR A 293 0.81 16.16 -1.15
C TYR A 293 1.87 15.07 -0.90
N LEU A 294 2.97 15.08 -1.66
CA LEU A 294 4.12 14.20 -1.44
C LEU A 294 5.44 14.99 -1.45
N VAL A 295 5.42 16.14 -0.76
CA VAL A 295 6.58 16.85 -0.19
C VAL A 295 6.18 17.28 1.21
#